data_AF-A0A0Q5E796-F1
#
_entry.id   AF-A0A0Q5E796-F1
#
_cell.length_a   1.000
_cell.length_b   1.000
_cell.length_c   1.000
_cell.angle_alpha   90.00
_cell.angle_beta   90.00
_cell.angle_gamma   90.00
#
_symmetry.space_group_name_H-M   'P 1'
#
loop_
_entity.id
_entity.type
_entity.pdbx_description
1 polymer ?
#
loop_
_entity_poly.entity_id
_entity_poly.type
_entity_poly.pdbx_seq_one_letter_code
_entity_poly.pdbx_strand_id
1 'polypeptide(L)'
;MNRIRRSLRRSIVFLLLVLTCGAAAWWAVEQHEKVFRLSFVPDALGVTAVTYFSEESWGFGPGGNESGIRVYPLPPTTAIRAGAGLSFFKKLPANPPDPSRHWRGSYQNWQETPVSRTEKRWPSEGKNQPMKTYDYLCNYGFCTDVDPSVISEVDAIINAPGSYYAFGRIGVIIVSPSKRLVVYLFNG
;
A
#
# COMPACT_ATOMS: atom_id res chain seq x y z
N MET A 1 -26.60 22.22 48.57
CA MET A 1 -25.94 20.99 48.07
C MET A 1 -26.50 20.43 46.75
N ASN A 2 -27.81 20.44 46.49
CA ASN A 2 -28.39 19.83 45.25
C ASN A 2 -28.02 20.52 43.92
N ARG A 3 -27.75 21.84 43.91
CA ARG A 3 -27.42 22.59 42.68
C ARG A 3 -26.01 22.30 42.17
N ILE A 4 -25.03 22.21 43.08
CA ILE A 4 -23.63 21.89 42.79
C ILE A 4 -23.52 20.45 42.25
N ARG A 5 -24.20 19.48 42.88
CA ARG A 5 -24.22 18.08 42.43
C ARG A 5 -24.85 17.91 41.04
N ARG A 6 -25.89 18.69 40.71
CA ARG A 6 -26.50 18.72 39.38
C ARG A 6 -25.60 19.37 38.34
N SER A 7 -24.93 20.47 38.68
CA SER A 7 -23.95 21.11 37.78
C SER A 7 -22.77 20.20 37.50
N LEU A 8 -22.19 19.57 38.52
CA LEU A 8 -21.08 18.63 38.38
C LEU A 8 -21.48 17.41 37.52
N ARG A 9 -22.67 16.85 37.73
CA ARG A 9 -23.19 15.75 36.90
C ARG A 9 -23.35 16.16 35.43
N ARG A 10 -23.83 17.37 35.16
CA ARG A 10 -23.94 17.90 33.78
C ARG A 10 -22.57 18.10 33.14
N SER A 11 -21.59 18.63 33.88
CA SER A 11 -20.21 18.79 33.41
C SER A 11 -19.55 17.45 33.11
N ILE A 12 -19.75 16.42 33.95
CA ILE A 12 -19.23 15.07 33.72
C ILE A 12 -19.88 14.46 32.47
N VAL A 13 -21.20 14.56 32.31
CA VAL A 13 -21.88 14.05 31.11
C VAL A 13 -21.39 14.76 29.84
N PHE A 14 -21.22 16.07 29.88
CA PHE A 14 -20.69 16.83 28.75
C PHE A 14 -19.25 16.42 28.41
N LEU A 15 -18.38 16.26 29.40
CA LEU A 15 -17.00 15.81 29.19
C LEU A 15 -16.94 14.38 28.61
N LEU A 16 -17.78 13.47 29.11
CA LEU A 16 -17.89 12.13 28.53
C LEU A 16 -18.35 12.17 27.07
N LEU A 17 -19.33 13.03 26.74
CA LEU A 17 -19.79 13.20 25.36
C LEU A 17 -18.65 13.70 24.45
N VAL A 18 -17.91 14.72 24.87
CA VAL A 18 -16.76 15.25 24.11
C VAL A 18 -15.71 14.16 23.86
N LEU A 19 -15.36 13.38 24.90
CA LEU A 19 -14.40 12.28 24.76
C LEU A 19 -14.92 11.19 23.82
N THR A 20 -16.20 10.81 23.91
CA THR A 20 -16.79 9.82 23.00
C THR A 20 -16.83 10.28 21.55
N CYS A 21 -17.19 11.55 21.30
CA CYS A 21 -17.20 12.11 19.95
C CYS A 21 -15.78 12.21 19.38
N GLY A 22 -14.80 12.63 20.20
CA GLY A 22 -13.39 12.68 19.80
C GLY A 22 -12.85 11.30 19.43
N ALA A 23 -13.11 10.29 20.27
CA ALA A 23 -12.70 8.91 19.99
C ALA A 23 -13.39 8.33 18.73
N ALA A 24 -14.67 8.62 18.52
CA ALA A 24 -15.39 8.18 17.33
C ALA A 24 -14.86 8.83 16.04
N ALA A 25 -14.56 10.14 16.08
CA ALA A 25 -13.97 10.86 14.96
C ALA A 25 -12.57 10.32 14.62
N TRP A 26 -11.73 10.11 15.64
CA TRP A 26 -10.41 9.51 15.47
C TRP A 26 -10.50 8.13 14.82
N TRP A 27 -11.36 7.26 15.36
CA TRP A 27 -11.56 5.91 14.83
C TRP A 27 -12.07 5.93 13.39
N ALA A 28 -12.98 6.85 13.05
CA ALA A 28 -13.48 7.00 11.69
C ALA A 28 -12.36 7.39 10.70
N VAL A 29 -11.45 8.30 11.10
CA VAL A 29 -10.28 8.66 10.30
C VAL A 29 -9.36 7.46 10.11
N GLU A 30 -9.04 6.74 11.18
CA GLU A 30 -8.16 5.56 11.13
C GLU A 30 -8.75 4.46 10.23
N GLN A 31 -10.05 4.19 10.32
CA GLN A 31 -10.71 3.24 9.42
C GLN A 31 -10.71 3.72 7.98
N HIS A 32 -10.95 5.02 7.74
CA HIS A 32 -10.91 5.59 6.40
C HIS A 32 -9.52 5.41 5.77
N GLU A 33 -8.45 5.75 6.48
CA GLU A 33 -7.09 5.56 5.99
C GLU A 33 -6.72 4.10 5.77
N LYS A 34 -7.15 3.21 6.67
CA LYS A 34 -6.90 1.76 6.52
C LYS A 34 -7.57 1.24 5.24
N VAL A 35 -8.85 1.56 5.03
CA VAL A 35 -9.60 1.18 3.82
C VAL A 35 -8.94 1.80 2.58
N PHE A 36 -8.51 3.05 2.67
CA PHE A 36 -7.80 3.75 1.61
C PHE A 36 -6.50 3.01 1.24
N ARG A 37 -5.64 2.67 2.20
CA ARG A 37 -4.38 1.94 1.94
C ARG A 37 -4.65 0.56 1.34
N LEU A 38 -5.63 -0.18 1.87
CA LEU A 38 -5.99 -1.51 1.35
C LEU A 38 -6.57 -1.47 -0.07
N SER A 39 -7.20 -0.36 -0.46
CA SER A 39 -7.83 -0.23 -1.79
C SER A 39 -6.86 -0.36 -2.96
N PHE A 40 -5.56 -0.21 -2.74
CA PHE A 40 -4.52 -0.33 -3.76
C PHE A 40 -4.16 -1.78 -4.09
N VAL A 41 -4.65 -2.74 -3.32
CA VAL A 41 -4.39 -4.18 -3.52
C VAL A 41 -5.66 -4.84 -4.08
N PRO A 42 -5.57 -5.79 -5.03
CA PRO A 42 -6.73 -6.56 -5.46
C PRO A 42 -7.36 -7.33 -4.30
N ASP A 43 -8.69 -7.28 -4.18
CA ASP A 43 -9.43 -7.97 -3.13
C ASP A 43 -9.22 -9.49 -3.19
N ALA A 44 -9.00 -10.01 -4.39
CA ALA A 44 -8.71 -11.42 -4.64
C ALA A 44 -7.42 -11.92 -3.95
N LEU A 45 -6.50 -11.03 -3.59
CA LEU A 45 -5.32 -11.39 -2.81
C LEU A 45 -5.65 -11.64 -1.33
N GLY A 46 -6.80 -11.16 -0.84
CA GLY A 46 -7.29 -11.39 0.52
C GLY A 46 -6.49 -10.65 1.59
N VAL A 47 -5.79 -9.59 1.21
CA VAL A 47 -5.00 -8.76 2.14
C VAL A 47 -5.95 -7.95 3.04
N THR A 48 -5.69 -7.94 4.35
CA THR A 48 -6.56 -7.29 5.36
C THR A 48 -5.84 -6.30 6.26
N ALA A 49 -4.51 -6.19 6.14
CA ALA A 49 -3.68 -5.34 6.97
C ALA A 49 -2.54 -4.74 6.17
N VAL A 50 -1.94 -3.69 6.73
CA VAL A 50 -0.68 -3.09 6.28
C VAL A 50 0.33 -3.36 7.39
N THR A 51 1.47 -3.98 7.06
CA THR A 51 2.52 -4.26 8.05
C THR A 51 3.58 -3.16 8.10
N TYR A 52 3.76 -2.45 6.99
CA TYR A 52 4.67 -1.33 6.90
C TYR A 52 4.16 -0.34 5.84
N PHE A 53 4.30 0.94 6.10
CA PHE A 53 4.16 1.98 5.08
C PHE A 53 5.10 3.14 5.40
N SER A 54 5.63 3.76 4.36
CA SER A 54 6.29 5.06 4.44
C SER A 54 5.84 5.86 3.23
N GLU A 55 5.29 7.04 3.48
CA GLU A 55 4.66 7.88 2.47
C GLU A 55 4.97 9.34 2.79
N GLU A 56 5.44 10.07 1.80
CA GLU A 56 5.66 11.51 1.90
C GLU A 56 4.92 12.22 0.77
N SER A 57 4.42 13.41 1.08
CA SER A 57 3.71 14.29 0.15
C SER A 57 4.29 15.69 0.28
N TRP A 58 4.71 16.27 -0.84
CA TRP A 58 5.38 17.57 -0.88
C TRP A 58 4.49 18.68 -1.45
N GLY A 59 3.18 18.43 -1.55
CA GLY A 59 2.20 19.33 -2.13
C GLY A 59 0.81 19.13 -1.55
N PHE A 60 -0.11 20.05 -1.87
CA PHE A 60 -1.52 19.97 -1.46
C PHE A 60 -2.39 19.60 -2.65
N GLY A 61 -3.21 18.55 -2.49
CA GLY A 61 -4.18 18.11 -3.50
C GLY A 61 -3.66 17.01 -4.45
N PRO A 62 -4.50 16.54 -5.39
CA PRO A 62 -4.14 15.46 -6.30
C PRO A 62 -2.92 15.81 -7.15
N GLY A 63 -1.92 14.92 -7.19
CA GLY A 63 -0.65 15.17 -7.89
C GLY A 63 0.34 16.02 -7.07
N GLY A 64 0.20 16.04 -5.75
CA GLY A 64 1.05 16.79 -4.81
C GLY A 64 2.47 16.24 -4.66
N ASN A 65 3.04 15.62 -5.69
CA ASN A 65 4.34 14.96 -5.66
C ASN A 65 4.44 14.01 -4.47
N GLU A 66 3.81 12.85 -4.57
CA GLU A 66 3.79 11.83 -3.54
C GLU A 66 4.74 10.69 -3.91
N SER A 67 5.46 10.17 -2.92
CA SER A 67 6.23 8.95 -3.06
C SER A 67 5.95 8.05 -1.86
N GLY A 68 6.05 6.74 -2.07
CA GLY A 68 5.88 5.84 -0.96
C GLY A 68 5.86 4.37 -1.31
N ILE A 69 5.91 3.60 -0.23
CA ILE A 69 5.88 2.15 -0.21
C ILE A 69 4.85 1.70 0.81
N ARG A 70 4.13 0.64 0.46
CA ARG A 70 3.25 -0.09 1.37
C ARG A 70 3.54 -1.57 1.26
N VAL A 71 3.71 -2.22 2.41
CA VAL A 71 3.91 -3.67 2.52
C VAL A 71 2.71 -4.26 3.22
N TYR A 72 2.19 -5.32 2.63
CA TYR A 72 1.03 -6.04 3.13
C TYR A 72 1.35 -7.51 3.32
N PRO A 73 0.86 -8.16 4.38
CA PRO A 73 0.98 -9.59 4.54
C PRO A 73 0.09 -10.30 3.52
N LEU A 74 0.66 -11.23 2.76
CA LEU A 74 -0.07 -12.09 1.86
C LEU A 74 -0.60 -13.30 2.65
N PRO A 75 -1.92 -13.55 2.69
CA PRO A 75 -2.47 -14.71 3.38
C PRO A 75 -1.83 -16.02 2.89
N PRO A 76 -1.52 -16.99 3.78
CA PRO A 76 -0.88 -18.24 3.39
C PRO A 76 -1.63 -19.00 2.29
N THR A 77 -2.96 -19.00 2.33
CA THR A 77 -3.82 -19.64 1.31
C THR A 77 -3.70 -18.97 -0.06
N THR A 78 -3.54 -17.64 -0.10
CA THR A 78 -3.29 -16.91 -1.35
C THR A 78 -1.85 -17.12 -1.81
N ALA A 79 -0.87 -17.13 -0.91
CA ALA A 79 0.53 -17.39 -1.25
C ALA A 79 0.70 -18.75 -1.94
N ILE A 80 0.05 -19.81 -1.45
CA ILE A 80 0.05 -21.14 -2.08
C ILE A 80 -0.52 -21.06 -3.51
N ARG A 81 -1.66 -20.40 -3.69
CA ARG A 81 -2.31 -20.27 -5.01
C ARG A 81 -1.46 -19.43 -5.98
N ALA A 82 -0.85 -18.36 -5.48
CA ALA A 82 0.05 -17.49 -6.24
C ALA A 82 1.34 -18.21 -6.67
N GLY A 83 1.71 -19.31 -5.99
CA GLY A 83 2.78 -20.22 -6.40
C GLY A 83 2.54 -20.92 -7.75
N ALA A 84 1.29 -20.94 -8.27
CA ALA A 84 0.99 -21.39 -9.64
C ALA A 84 1.47 -20.40 -10.73
N GLY A 85 2.09 -19.29 -10.31
CA GLY A 85 2.74 -18.30 -11.14
C GLY A 85 1.79 -17.44 -11.96
N LEU A 86 2.24 -16.95 -13.12
CA LEU A 86 1.49 -16.02 -13.96
C LEU A 86 0.07 -16.51 -14.30
N SER A 87 -0.18 -17.82 -14.31
CA SER A 87 -1.50 -18.39 -14.56
C SER A 87 -2.54 -17.97 -13.50
N PHE A 88 -2.13 -17.81 -12.24
CA PHE A 88 -2.96 -17.30 -11.15
C PHE A 88 -3.31 -15.83 -11.38
N PHE A 89 -2.30 -15.00 -11.66
CA PHE A 89 -2.48 -13.55 -11.84
C PHE A 89 -3.25 -13.17 -13.09
N LYS A 90 -3.15 -13.96 -14.18
CA LYS A 90 -3.97 -13.78 -15.39
C LYS A 90 -5.45 -14.09 -15.17
N LYS A 91 -5.77 -14.87 -14.14
CA LYS A 91 -7.14 -15.28 -13.76
C LYS A 91 -7.63 -14.57 -12.51
N LEU A 92 -6.88 -13.58 -12.01
CA LEU A 92 -7.28 -12.84 -10.82
C LEU A 92 -8.61 -12.14 -11.12
N PRO A 93 -9.67 -12.38 -10.32
CA PRO A 93 -10.94 -11.70 -10.55
C PRO A 93 -10.76 -10.19 -10.33
N ALA A 94 -11.48 -9.40 -11.12
CA ALA A 94 -11.56 -7.97 -10.90
C ALA A 94 -12.19 -7.68 -9.53
N ASN A 95 -11.84 -6.53 -8.95
CA ASN A 95 -12.51 -6.06 -7.75
C ASN A 95 -14.00 -5.83 -8.03
N PRO A 96 -14.89 -6.03 -7.05
CA PRO A 96 -16.27 -5.62 -7.16
C PRO A 96 -16.39 -4.13 -7.53
N PRO A 97 -17.44 -3.72 -8.28
CA PRO A 97 -17.65 -2.31 -8.59
C PRO A 97 -17.75 -1.46 -7.32
N ASP A 98 -16.78 -0.55 -7.14
CA ASP A 98 -16.72 0.38 -6.01
C ASP A 98 -16.33 1.77 -6.54
N PRO A 99 -17.27 2.74 -6.55
CA PRO A 99 -17.01 4.10 -7.02
C PRO A 99 -15.87 4.79 -6.26
N SER A 100 -15.63 4.42 -5.00
CA SER A 100 -14.58 5.02 -4.19
C SER A 100 -13.19 4.60 -4.64
N ARG A 101 -13.03 3.41 -5.22
CA ARG A 101 -11.70 2.87 -5.59
C ARG A 101 -11.16 3.42 -6.91
N HIS A 102 -12.04 3.85 -7.82
CA HIS A 102 -11.65 4.28 -9.17
C HIS A 102 -10.75 3.25 -9.87
N TRP A 103 -9.44 3.54 -9.99
CA TRP A 103 -8.44 2.70 -10.65
C TRP A 103 -7.67 1.79 -9.67
N ARG A 104 -7.83 2.00 -8.35
CA ARG A 104 -7.04 1.34 -7.31
C ARG A 104 -7.37 -0.14 -7.20
N GLY A 105 -6.33 -0.95 -6.98
CA GLY A 105 -6.47 -2.40 -6.85
C GLY A 105 -6.72 -3.13 -8.16
N SER A 106 -6.69 -2.43 -9.31
CA SER A 106 -6.84 -3.01 -10.64
C SER A 106 -5.49 -3.08 -11.34
N TYR A 107 -5.05 -4.29 -11.67
CA TYR A 107 -3.76 -4.54 -12.31
C TYR A 107 -3.90 -5.52 -13.46
N GLN A 108 -3.23 -5.19 -14.55
CA GLN A 108 -3.21 -5.98 -15.79
C GLN A 108 -1.76 -6.19 -16.22
N ASN A 109 -1.55 -7.04 -17.23
CA ASN A 109 -0.23 -7.28 -17.81
C ASN A 109 0.82 -7.71 -16.78
N TRP A 110 0.44 -8.64 -15.91
CA TRP A 110 1.32 -9.24 -14.91
C TRP A 110 2.55 -9.86 -15.56
N GLN A 111 3.70 -9.60 -14.96
CA GLN A 111 5.01 -10.10 -15.34
C GLN A 111 5.66 -10.81 -14.16
N GLU A 112 6.60 -11.69 -14.46
CA GLU A 112 7.42 -12.35 -13.45
C GLU A 112 8.71 -11.56 -13.26
N THR A 113 9.15 -11.47 -12.02
CA THR A 113 10.49 -10.98 -11.66
C THR A 113 11.57 -11.94 -12.21
N PRO A 114 12.80 -11.48 -12.48
CA PRO A 114 13.34 -10.15 -12.24
C PRO A 114 12.67 -9.05 -13.09
N VAL A 115 12.53 -7.86 -12.52
CA VAL A 115 12.02 -6.68 -13.25
C VAL A 115 12.98 -6.37 -14.40
N SER A 116 12.43 -6.13 -15.59
CA SER A 116 13.23 -5.83 -16.78
C SER A 116 14.04 -4.54 -16.59
N ARG A 117 15.34 -4.61 -16.89
CA ARG A 117 16.25 -3.45 -16.87
C ARG A 117 15.94 -2.39 -17.93
N THR A 118 15.06 -2.72 -18.88
CA THR A 118 14.58 -1.79 -19.91
C THR A 118 13.14 -1.33 -19.66
N GLU A 119 12.58 -1.61 -18.47
CA GLU A 119 11.25 -1.12 -18.09
C GLU A 119 11.28 0.40 -17.98
N LYS A 120 10.56 1.08 -18.87
CA LYS A 120 10.60 2.55 -18.97
C LYS A 120 10.00 3.24 -17.74
N ARG A 121 9.06 2.57 -17.05
CA ARG A 121 8.42 3.09 -15.84
C ARG A 121 9.25 2.91 -14.58
N TRP A 122 10.33 2.16 -14.66
CA TRP A 122 11.27 1.94 -13.57
C TRP A 122 12.68 2.11 -14.12
N PRO A 123 13.17 3.37 -14.22
CA PRO A 123 14.50 3.61 -14.72
C PRO A 123 15.53 2.96 -13.80
N SER A 124 16.68 2.59 -14.37
CA SER A 124 17.81 2.05 -13.61
C SER A 124 19.07 2.84 -13.98
N GLU A 125 20.00 2.98 -13.02
CA GLU A 125 21.28 3.69 -13.22
C GLU A 125 22.21 3.02 -14.26
N GLY A 126 21.86 1.87 -14.81
CA GLY A 126 22.57 1.27 -15.94
C GLY A 126 22.12 -0.15 -16.30
N LYS A 127 22.25 -0.52 -17.59
CA LYS A 127 21.81 -1.83 -18.14
C LYS A 127 22.44 -3.07 -17.48
N ASN A 128 23.54 -2.91 -16.75
CA ASN A 128 24.28 -4.00 -16.10
C ASN A 128 24.14 -4.02 -14.58
N GLN A 129 23.46 -3.03 -13.98
CA GLN A 129 23.26 -2.97 -12.54
C GLN A 129 21.97 -3.71 -12.14
N PRO A 130 21.89 -4.23 -10.90
CA PRO A 130 20.63 -4.66 -10.31
C PRO A 130 19.63 -3.50 -10.29
N MET A 131 18.35 -3.81 -10.42
CA MET A 131 17.28 -2.84 -10.21
C MET A 131 17.29 -2.38 -8.74
N LYS A 132 17.10 -1.09 -8.48
CA LYS A 132 16.95 -0.58 -7.12
C LYS A 132 15.54 -0.03 -6.91
N THR A 133 15.01 -0.25 -5.72
CA THR A 133 13.71 0.29 -5.28
C THR A 133 13.72 1.81 -5.27
N TYR A 134 14.84 2.41 -4.84
CA TYR A 134 14.99 3.86 -4.86
C TYR A 134 14.99 4.45 -6.27
N ASP A 135 15.47 3.74 -7.30
CA ASP A 135 15.42 4.26 -8.68
C ASP A 135 13.96 4.47 -9.15
N TYR A 136 13.01 3.68 -8.61
CA TYR A 136 11.58 3.93 -8.80
C TYR A 136 11.07 5.03 -7.90
N LEU A 137 11.23 4.90 -6.57
CA LEU A 137 10.66 5.83 -5.60
C LEU A 137 11.10 7.28 -5.82
N CYS A 138 12.35 7.48 -6.26
CA CYS A 138 12.97 8.79 -6.44
C CYS A 138 12.90 9.36 -7.86
N ASN A 139 12.26 8.66 -8.82
CA ASN A 139 12.35 8.99 -10.25
C ASN A 139 11.94 10.45 -10.60
N TYR A 140 11.14 11.10 -9.76
CA TYR A 140 10.68 12.48 -9.97
C TYR A 140 11.29 13.51 -9.00
N GLY A 141 12.39 13.16 -8.33
CA GLY A 141 13.10 14.07 -7.41
C GLY A 141 12.51 14.16 -5.99
N PHE A 142 11.47 13.37 -5.71
CA PHE A 142 10.85 13.23 -4.40
C PHE A 142 11.12 11.82 -3.88
N CYS A 143 11.83 11.74 -2.76
CA CYS A 143 12.29 10.48 -2.19
C CYS A 143 11.74 10.35 -0.78
N THR A 144 10.89 9.37 -0.56
CA THR A 144 10.45 9.01 0.78
C THR A 144 11.54 8.22 1.47
N ASP A 145 11.84 8.54 2.73
CA ASP A 145 12.74 7.72 3.52
C ASP A 145 12.07 6.39 3.89
N VAL A 146 12.75 5.28 3.62
CA VAL A 146 12.24 3.93 3.83
C VAL A 146 13.25 3.14 4.64
N ASP A 147 12.74 2.33 5.57
CA ASP A 147 13.56 1.45 6.38
C ASP A 147 14.51 0.63 5.49
N PRO A 148 15.83 0.68 5.72
CA PRO A 148 16.81 0.00 4.88
C PRO A 148 16.58 -1.51 4.76
N SER A 149 15.99 -2.15 5.78
CA SER A 149 15.68 -3.57 5.74
C SER A 149 14.54 -3.88 4.75
N VAL A 150 13.54 -3.01 4.67
CA VAL A 150 12.45 -3.11 3.69
C VAL A 150 13.00 -2.89 2.29
N ILE A 151 13.84 -1.89 2.07
CA ILE A 151 14.49 -1.65 0.77
C ILE A 151 15.30 -2.87 0.33
N SER A 152 16.13 -3.42 1.22
CA SER A 152 16.94 -4.60 0.90
C SER A 152 16.09 -5.81 0.54
N GLU A 153 14.96 -6.01 1.23
CA GLU A 153 14.03 -7.10 0.92
C GLU A 153 13.35 -6.90 -0.44
N VAL A 154 12.89 -5.69 -0.75
CA VAL A 154 12.25 -5.39 -2.05
C VAL A 154 13.27 -5.49 -3.18
N ASP A 155 14.49 -4.99 -3.01
CA ASP A 155 15.57 -5.11 -3.99
C ASP A 155 15.88 -6.59 -4.28
N ALA A 156 15.91 -7.44 -3.25
CA ALA A 156 16.08 -8.88 -3.44
C ALA A 156 14.90 -9.51 -4.21
N ILE A 157 13.67 -9.10 -3.92
CA ILE A 157 12.46 -9.59 -4.59
C ILE A 157 12.45 -9.21 -6.08
N ILE A 158 12.74 -7.96 -6.42
CA ILE A 158 12.66 -7.47 -7.81
C ILE A 158 13.78 -7.98 -8.70
N ASN A 159 14.89 -8.44 -8.12
CA ASN A 159 16.06 -8.95 -8.84
C ASN A 159 16.13 -10.49 -8.90
N ALA A 160 15.21 -11.22 -8.26
CA ALA A 160 15.18 -12.67 -8.25
C ALA A 160 13.88 -13.20 -8.87
N PRO A 161 13.86 -14.42 -9.45
CA PRO A 161 12.63 -15.03 -9.94
C PRO A 161 11.68 -15.46 -8.82
N GLY A 162 10.42 -15.75 -9.19
CA GLY A 162 9.42 -16.32 -8.29
C GLY A 162 8.49 -15.30 -7.60
N SER A 163 8.61 -14.02 -7.94
CA SER A 163 7.65 -12.97 -7.58
C SER A 163 7.02 -12.37 -8.83
N TYR A 164 5.88 -11.68 -8.68
CA TYR A 164 5.08 -11.21 -9.81
C TYR A 164 4.74 -9.75 -9.64
N TYR A 165 4.82 -8.97 -10.71
CA TYR A 165 4.56 -7.54 -10.64
C TYR A 165 3.66 -7.07 -11.77
N ALA A 166 2.97 -5.97 -11.52
CA ALA A 166 2.15 -5.29 -12.50
C ALA A 166 2.12 -3.79 -12.20
N PHE A 167 2.19 -2.99 -13.24
CA PHE A 167 2.01 -1.55 -13.11
C PHE A 167 0.53 -1.22 -13.22
N GLY A 168 0.03 -0.47 -12.25
CA GLY A 168 -1.27 0.17 -12.28
C GLY A 168 -1.20 1.54 -12.95
N ARG A 169 -2.17 2.40 -12.61
CA ARG A 169 -2.21 3.76 -13.14
C ARG A 169 -1.11 4.67 -12.57
N ILE A 170 -0.82 4.53 -11.28
CA ILE A 170 0.15 5.39 -10.56
C ILE A 170 1.33 4.59 -10.02
N GLY A 171 1.08 3.41 -9.47
CA GLY A 171 2.12 2.60 -8.84
C GLY A 171 2.39 1.27 -9.51
N VAL A 172 3.33 0.53 -8.94
CA VAL A 172 3.60 -0.88 -9.24
C VAL A 172 3.26 -1.73 -8.03
N ILE A 173 2.53 -2.83 -8.26
CA ILE A 173 2.32 -3.87 -7.26
C ILE A 173 3.29 -5.01 -7.52
N ILE A 174 3.85 -5.58 -6.46
CA ILE A 174 4.73 -6.74 -6.48
C ILE A 174 4.17 -7.74 -5.47
N VAL A 175 3.98 -8.99 -5.87
CA VAL A 175 3.46 -10.08 -5.04
C VAL A 175 4.54 -11.14 -4.95
N SER A 176 5.01 -11.41 -3.73
CA SER A 176 6.03 -12.43 -3.47
C SER A 176 5.44 -13.57 -2.64
N PRO A 177 5.07 -14.70 -3.29
CA PRO A 177 4.50 -15.85 -2.60
C PRO A 177 5.41 -16.46 -1.54
N SER A 178 6.71 -16.62 -1.85
CA SER A 178 7.70 -17.21 -0.95
C SER A 178 7.94 -16.38 0.30
N LYS A 179 7.92 -15.04 0.15
CA LYS A 179 8.05 -14.08 1.25
C LYS A 179 6.72 -13.80 1.97
N ARG A 180 5.59 -14.26 1.42
CA ARG A 180 4.23 -14.03 1.94
C ARG A 180 3.93 -12.54 2.16
N LEU A 181 4.27 -11.73 1.16
CA LEU A 181 4.00 -10.30 1.18
C LEU A 181 3.57 -9.79 -0.19
N VAL A 182 2.91 -8.64 -0.15
CA VAL A 182 2.61 -7.77 -1.29
C VAL A 182 3.27 -6.43 -1.02
N VAL A 183 3.89 -5.84 -2.03
CA VAL A 183 4.48 -4.51 -1.99
C VAL A 183 3.76 -3.66 -3.02
N TYR A 184 3.38 -2.45 -2.63
CA TYR A 184 2.91 -1.42 -3.55
C TYR A 184 3.86 -0.24 -3.45
N LEU A 185 4.50 0.10 -4.57
CA LEU A 185 5.35 1.28 -4.70
C LEU A 185 4.59 2.30 -5.55
N PHE A 186 4.73 3.58 -5.22
CA PHE A 186 4.17 4.65 -6.02
C PHE A 186 5.04 5.90 -5.95
N ASN A 187 4.99 6.68 -7.02
CA ASN A 187 5.67 7.96 -7.16
C ASN A 187 4.91 8.80 -8.20
N GLY A 188 4.65 10.09 -7.93
CA GLY A 188 4.09 11.01 -8.93
C GLY A 188 3.24 12.15 -8.39
#